data_AF-A0A9D1CVU1-F1
#
_entry.id   AF-A0A9D1CVU1-F1
#
_cell.length_a   1.000
_cell.length_b   1.000
_cell.length_c   1.000
_cell.angle_alpha   90.00
_cell.angle_beta   90.00
_cell.angle_gamma   90.00
#
_symmetry.space_group_name_H-M   'P 1'
#
loop_
_entity.id
_entity.type
_entity.pdbx_description
1 polymer ?
#
loop_
_entity_poly.entity_id
_entity_poly.type
_entity_poly.pdbx_seq_one_letter_code
_entity_poly.pdbx_strand_id
1 'polypeptide(L)'
;MQFLKTFFDKKFLKFVLVGIVNTLVGYGIMLGYYNIATSLGWFDSNTNYWVGSAANYVLTSILSYFLNKYFTFQNKESNKKTVIRFIINIAVCYLLAYGLAKPLVDWIAHNWLGGAVTAIAQWLGTMSFFAGKTAAQLVKMVTDNISMLAGSVFFVMFNYIGQRFFAFKTKEDGGRNPEQQEKQGR
;
A
#
# COMPACT_ATOMS: atom_id res chain seq x y z
N MET A 1 -0.96 -12.87 -23.77
CA MET A 1 -2.18 -12.56 -22.97
C MET A 1 -2.43 -13.48 -21.78
N GLN A 2 -1.88 -14.70 -21.70
CA GLN A 2 -2.09 -15.59 -20.55
C GLN A 2 -1.46 -15.05 -19.24
N PHE A 3 -0.25 -14.48 -19.31
CA PHE A 3 0.44 -13.88 -18.15
C PHE A 3 -0.38 -12.79 -17.44
N LEU A 4 -1.01 -11.89 -18.21
CA LEU A 4 -1.87 -10.83 -17.68
C LEU A 4 -3.10 -11.39 -16.95
N LYS A 5 -3.72 -12.45 -17.46
CA LYS A 5 -4.87 -13.08 -16.82
C LYS A 5 -4.49 -13.82 -15.53
N THR A 6 -3.29 -14.38 -15.46
CA THR A 6 -2.78 -15.04 -14.25
C THR A 6 -2.40 -14.02 -13.16
N PHE A 7 -1.85 -12.87 -13.56
CA PHE A 7 -1.43 -11.83 -12.63
C PHE A 7 -2.62 -10.98 -12.14
N PHE A 8 -3.48 -10.53 -13.06
CA PHE A 8 -4.72 -9.79 -12.75
C PHE A 8 -5.86 -10.77 -12.46
N ASP A 9 -5.64 -11.63 -11.49
CA ASP A 9 -6.67 -12.58 -11.06
C ASP A 9 -7.73 -11.91 -10.17
N LYS A 10 -8.79 -12.66 -9.86
CA LYS A 10 -9.89 -12.18 -9.01
C LYS A 10 -9.40 -11.75 -7.62
N LYS A 11 -8.33 -12.36 -7.10
CA LYS A 11 -7.75 -11.98 -5.80
C LYS A 11 -7.01 -10.64 -5.90
N PHE A 12 -6.30 -10.39 -6.99
CA PHE A 12 -5.65 -9.10 -7.25
C PHE A 12 -6.67 -7.97 -7.35
N LEU A 13 -7.76 -8.15 -8.11
CA LEU A 13 -8.81 -7.13 -8.20
C LEU A 13 -9.48 -6.85 -6.84
N LYS A 14 -9.74 -7.90 -6.04
CA LYS A 14 -10.23 -7.72 -4.66
C LYS A 14 -9.23 -6.97 -3.80
N PHE A 15 -7.94 -7.26 -3.93
CA PHE A 15 -6.88 -6.58 -3.20
C PHE A 15 -6.83 -5.08 -3.53
N VAL A 16 -6.90 -4.74 -4.82
CA VAL A 16 -6.97 -3.33 -5.28
C VAL A 16 -8.23 -2.64 -4.75
N LEU A 17 -9.38 -3.32 -4.79
CA LEU A 17 -10.63 -2.81 -4.23
C LEU A 17 -10.51 -2.52 -2.73
N VAL A 18 -9.90 -3.44 -1.97
CA VAL A 18 -9.61 -3.21 -0.54
C VAL A 18 -8.71 -1.99 -0.36
N GLY A 19 -7.71 -1.80 -1.21
CA GLY A 19 -6.86 -0.60 -1.22
C GLY A 19 -7.67 0.69 -1.41
N ILE A 20 -8.59 0.72 -2.37
CA ILE A 20 -9.47 1.88 -2.62
C ILE A 20 -10.36 2.14 -1.39
N VAL A 21 -10.97 1.09 -0.83
CA VAL A 21 -11.79 1.21 0.40
C VAL A 21 -10.96 1.77 1.55
N ASN A 22 -9.72 1.34 1.73
CA ASN A 22 -8.85 1.86 2.79
C ASN A 22 -8.56 3.35 2.62
N THR A 23 -8.33 3.82 1.40
CA THR A 23 -8.14 5.25 1.13
C THR A 23 -9.40 6.04 1.49
N LEU A 24 -10.58 5.59 1.04
CA LEU A 24 -11.85 6.25 1.34
C LEU A 24 -12.14 6.28 2.85
N VAL A 25 -11.95 5.15 3.53
CA VAL A 25 -12.13 5.05 4.98
C VAL A 25 -11.12 5.91 5.72
N GLY A 26 -9.86 5.94 5.28
CA GLY A 26 -8.83 6.76 5.91
C GLY A 26 -9.13 8.25 5.83
N TYR A 27 -9.57 8.73 4.66
CA TYR A 27 -10.08 10.09 4.52
C TYR A 27 -11.30 10.34 5.44
N GLY A 28 -12.22 9.38 5.52
CA GLY A 28 -13.38 9.45 6.41
C GLY A 28 -13.00 9.53 7.89
N ILE A 29 -12.03 8.75 8.35
CA ILE A 29 -11.52 8.77 9.73
C ILE A 29 -10.90 10.14 10.03
N MET A 30 -10.03 10.62 9.15
CA MET A 30 -9.34 11.90 9.34
C MET A 30 -10.33 13.07 9.37
N LEU A 31 -11.28 13.10 8.42
CA LEU A 31 -12.30 14.14 8.36
C LEU A 31 -13.24 14.08 9.57
N GLY A 32 -13.73 12.89 9.92
CA GLY A 32 -14.61 12.70 11.07
C GLY A 32 -13.93 13.11 12.38
N TYR A 33 -12.68 12.69 12.58
CA TYR A 33 -11.88 13.04 13.74
C TYR A 33 -11.73 14.55 13.90
N TYR A 34 -11.35 15.28 12.85
CA TYR A 34 -11.16 16.72 12.93
C TYR A 34 -12.46 17.50 13.17
N ASN A 35 -13.58 17.06 12.58
CA ASN A 35 -14.88 17.71 12.81
C ASN A 35 -15.35 17.52 14.26
N ILE A 36 -15.18 16.32 14.82
CA ILE A 36 -15.54 16.01 16.22
C ILE A 36 -14.62 16.74 17.18
N ALA A 37 -13.30 16.72 16.95
CA ALA A 37 -12.34 17.42 17.80
C ALA A 37 -12.64 18.93 17.86
N THR A 38 -13.00 19.52 16.72
CA THR A 38 -13.46 20.91 16.62
C THR A 38 -14.78 21.12 17.37
N SER A 39 -15.80 20.26 17.18
CA SER A 39 -17.11 20.45 17.82
C SER A 39 -17.07 20.32 19.34
N LEU A 40 -16.11 19.55 19.87
CA LEU A 40 -15.92 19.36 21.31
C LEU A 40 -15.07 20.45 21.96
N GLY A 41 -14.49 21.37 21.18
CA GLY A 41 -13.57 22.40 21.68
C GLY A 41 -12.20 21.88 22.08
N TRP A 42 -11.84 20.66 21.67
CA TRP A 42 -10.54 20.00 21.96
C TRP A 42 -9.50 20.22 20.85
N PHE A 43 -9.70 21.23 19.99
CA PHE A 43 -8.86 21.43 18.81
C PHE A 43 -7.52 22.15 19.13
N ASP A 44 -6.48 21.35 19.39
CA ASP A 44 -5.06 21.73 19.26
C ASP A 44 -4.46 21.17 17.95
N SER A 45 -3.89 22.02 17.11
CA SER A 45 -3.46 21.63 15.75
C SER A 45 -2.36 20.56 15.74
N ASN A 46 -1.44 20.62 16.69
CA ASN A 46 -0.32 19.69 16.75
C ASN A 46 -0.76 18.35 17.33
N THR A 47 -1.42 18.35 18.48
CA THR A 47 -1.87 17.13 19.16
C THR A 47 -2.88 16.36 18.31
N ASN A 48 -3.85 17.06 17.71
CA ASN A 48 -4.85 16.41 16.86
C ASN A 48 -4.25 15.88 15.55
N TYR A 49 -3.21 16.49 15.00
CA TYR A 49 -2.52 15.93 13.83
C TYR A 49 -1.90 14.57 14.13
N TRP A 50 -1.14 14.45 15.22
CA TRP A 50 -0.48 13.20 15.59
C TRP A 50 -1.50 12.12 15.99
N VAL A 51 -2.48 12.47 16.81
CA VAL A 51 -3.53 11.54 17.25
C VAL A 51 -4.40 11.10 16.08
N GLY A 52 -4.86 12.03 15.25
CA GLY A 52 -5.65 11.73 14.06
C GLY A 52 -4.90 10.85 13.06
N SER A 53 -3.62 11.14 12.82
CA SER A 53 -2.77 10.32 11.94
C SER A 53 -2.55 8.93 12.52
N ALA A 54 -2.25 8.82 13.81
CA ALA A 54 -2.08 7.53 14.47
C ALA A 54 -3.37 6.69 14.41
N ALA A 55 -4.52 7.29 14.73
CA ALA A 55 -5.81 6.63 14.65
C ALA A 55 -6.11 6.18 13.22
N ASN A 56 -5.86 7.04 12.22
CA ASN A 56 -6.02 6.70 10.81
C ASN A 56 -5.16 5.48 10.43
N TYR A 57 -3.86 5.49 10.71
CA TYR A 57 -2.98 4.37 10.35
C TYR A 57 -3.36 3.07 11.06
N VAL A 58 -3.73 3.13 12.34
CA VAL A 58 -4.12 1.94 13.11
C VAL A 58 -5.43 1.36 12.60
N LEU A 59 -6.50 2.17 12.50
CA LEU A 59 -7.83 1.70 12.12
C LEU A 59 -7.86 1.22 10.67
N THR A 60 -7.22 1.93 9.75
CA THR A 60 -7.13 1.49 8.35
C THR A 60 -6.30 0.23 8.20
N SER A 61 -5.23 0.04 8.99
CA SER A 61 -4.44 -1.20 8.98
C SER A 61 -5.23 -2.40 9.51
N ILE A 62 -6.02 -2.21 10.56
CA ILE A 62 -6.92 -3.24 11.10
C ILE A 62 -7.97 -3.63 10.06
N LEU A 63 -8.61 -2.65 9.43
CA LEU A 63 -9.57 -2.88 8.35
C LEU A 63 -8.92 -3.63 7.18
N SER A 64 -7.74 -3.17 6.74
CA SER A 64 -6.95 -3.81 5.69
C SER A 64 -6.67 -5.28 5.98
N TYR A 65 -6.28 -5.59 7.22
CA TYR A 65 -6.00 -6.95 7.64
C TYR A 65 -7.24 -7.83 7.51
N PHE A 66 -8.39 -7.38 8.05
CA PHE A 66 -9.61 -8.18 8.03
C PHE A 66 -10.20 -8.35 6.64
N LEU A 67 -10.23 -7.28 5.82
CA LEU A 67 -10.68 -7.38 4.44
C LEU A 67 -9.76 -8.30 3.63
N ASN A 68 -8.45 -8.18 3.76
CA ASN A 68 -7.55 -9.06 3.03
C ASN A 68 -7.64 -10.51 3.52
N LYS A 69 -7.75 -10.73 4.83
CA LYS A 69 -7.90 -12.07 5.39
C LYS A 69 -9.17 -12.77 4.93
N TYR A 70 -10.33 -12.13 5.10
CA TYR A 70 -11.63 -12.79 4.91
C TYR A 70 -12.20 -12.61 3.51
N PHE A 71 -12.01 -11.44 2.88
CA PHE A 71 -12.59 -11.15 1.57
C PHE A 71 -11.63 -11.45 0.42
N THR A 72 -10.38 -10.98 0.50
CA THR A 72 -9.38 -11.15 -0.59
C THR A 72 -8.84 -12.58 -0.66
N PHE A 73 -8.24 -13.07 0.44
CA PHE A 73 -7.49 -14.32 0.47
C PHE A 73 -8.23 -15.49 1.12
N GLN A 74 -9.32 -15.23 1.86
CA GLN A 74 -10.15 -16.24 2.54
C GLN A 74 -9.33 -17.20 3.42
N ASN A 75 -8.37 -16.65 4.17
CA ASN A 75 -7.43 -17.43 4.98
C ASN A 75 -8.05 -17.83 6.33
N LYS A 76 -7.98 -19.12 6.67
CA LYS A 76 -8.55 -19.73 7.90
C LYS A 76 -7.52 -19.93 9.03
N GLU A 77 -6.27 -19.49 8.88
CA GLU A 77 -5.26 -19.66 9.94
C GLU A 77 -5.54 -18.79 11.17
N SER A 78 -4.90 -19.12 12.29
CA SER A 78 -5.00 -18.35 13.54
C SER A 78 -4.53 -16.90 13.39
N ASN A 79 -5.33 -15.96 13.92
CA ASN A 79 -5.09 -14.52 13.82
C ASN A 79 -3.69 -14.08 14.28
N LYS A 80 -3.17 -14.59 15.41
CA LYS A 80 -1.90 -14.10 15.97
C LYS A 80 -0.74 -14.27 14.99
N LYS A 81 -0.63 -15.44 14.35
CA LYS A 81 0.43 -15.73 13.38
C LYS A 81 0.24 -14.94 12.08
N THR A 82 -1.00 -14.85 11.60
CA THR A 82 -1.32 -14.12 10.36
C THR A 82 -1.05 -12.61 10.49
N VAL A 83 -1.41 -12.00 11.63
CA VAL A 83 -1.16 -10.56 11.89
C VAL A 83 0.33 -10.25 11.85
N ILE A 84 1.17 -11.06 12.51
CA ILE A 84 2.62 -10.83 12.53
C ILE A 84 3.20 -10.89 11.12
N ARG A 85 2.84 -11.92 10.33
CA ARG A 85 3.29 -12.03 8.95
C ARG A 85 2.81 -10.86 8.09
N PHE A 86 1.58 -10.39 8.30
CA PHE A 86 1.02 -9.25 7.59
C PHE A 86 1.78 -7.95 7.88
N ILE A 87 2.10 -7.67 9.15
CA ILE A 87 2.89 -6.49 9.54
C ILE A 87 4.29 -6.57 8.93
N ILE A 88 4.96 -7.71 9.06
CA ILE A 88 6.30 -7.93 8.45
C ILE A 88 6.23 -7.73 6.94
N ASN A 89 5.19 -8.26 6.30
CA ASN A 89 5.00 -8.11 4.85
C ASN A 89 4.92 -6.64 4.43
N ILE A 90 4.07 -5.85 5.10
CA ILE A 90 3.93 -4.42 4.81
C ILE A 90 5.27 -3.70 5.01
N ALA A 91 5.95 -3.94 6.12
CA ALA A 91 7.22 -3.28 6.42
C ALA A 91 8.29 -3.59 5.36
N VAL A 92 8.48 -4.87 5.02
CA VAL A 92 9.46 -5.28 4.00
C VAL A 92 9.09 -4.72 2.64
N CYS A 93 7.81 -4.81 2.24
CA CYS A 93 7.36 -4.29 0.95
C CYS A 93 7.52 -2.77 0.84
N TYR A 94 7.28 -2.03 1.93
CA TYR A 94 7.47 -0.58 1.98
C TYR A 94 8.95 -0.23 1.76
N LEU A 95 9.84 -0.85 2.53
CA LEU A 95 11.28 -0.58 2.42
C LEU A 95 11.82 -0.94 1.04
N LEU A 96 11.42 -2.08 0.47
CA LEU A 96 11.84 -2.49 -0.87
C LEU A 96 11.27 -1.55 -1.94
N ALA A 97 9.98 -1.25 -1.91
CA ALA A 97 9.35 -0.45 -2.94
C ALA A 97 9.91 0.98 -3.00
N TYR A 98 9.96 1.68 -1.86
CA TYR A 98 10.45 3.06 -1.82
C TYR A 98 11.98 3.14 -1.88
N GLY A 99 12.70 2.10 -1.41
CA GLY A 99 14.15 2.00 -1.56
C GLY A 99 14.60 1.78 -3.00
N LEU A 100 13.83 1.03 -3.80
CA LEU A 100 14.13 0.78 -5.22
C LEU A 100 13.62 1.88 -6.15
N ALA A 101 12.49 2.52 -5.82
CA ALA A 101 11.82 3.44 -6.73
C ALA A 101 12.70 4.64 -7.11
N LYS A 102 13.33 5.29 -6.13
CA LYS A 102 14.14 6.48 -6.36
C LYS A 102 15.34 6.24 -7.29
N PRO A 103 16.27 5.31 -6.99
CA PRO A 103 17.42 5.07 -7.86
C PRO A 103 17.00 4.58 -9.26
N LEU A 104 15.92 3.80 -9.36
CA LEU A 104 15.42 3.35 -10.64
C LEU A 104 14.83 4.49 -11.48
N VAL A 105 14.01 5.35 -10.89
CA VAL A 105 13.43 6.49 -11.60
C VAL A 105 14.50 7.51 -11.98
N ASP A 106 15.47 7.78 -11.12
CA ASP A 106 16.61 8.63 -11.44
C ASP A 106 17.41 8.06 -12.63
N TRP A 107 17.66 6.75 -12.64
CA TRP A 107 18.33 6.08 -13.77
C TRP A 107 17.52 6.16 -15.07
N ILE A 108 16.21 5.89 -15.02
CA ILE A 108 15.34 5.98 -16.20
C ILE A 108 15.24 7.42 -16.70
N ALA A 109 15.08 8.39 -15.80
CA ALA A 109 15.01 9.81 -16.14
C ALA A 109 16.32 10.27 -16.78
N HIS A 110 17.49 9.85 -16.28
CA HIS A 110 18.75 10.26 -16.87
C HIS A 110 18.98 9.67 -18.28
N ASN A 111 18.64 8.38 -18.48
CA ASN A 111 18.99 7.67 -19.71
C ASN A 111 17.91 7.71 -20.81
N TRP A 112 16.63 7.82 -20.44
CA TRP A 112 15.52 7.61 -21.38
C TRP A 112 14.48 8.72 -21.35
N LEU A 113 14.14 9.24 -20.17
CA LEU A 113 12.99 10.15 -20.00
C LEU A 113 13.36 11.59 -19.65
N GLY A 114 14.64 11.95 -19.74
CA GLY A 114 15.15 13.25 -19.25
C GLY A 114 14.52 14.43 -19.96
N GLY A 115 14.38 14.34 -21.28
CA GLY A 115 13.72 15.37 -22.09
C GLY A 115 12.24 15.56 -21.75
N ALA A 116 11.53 14.48 -21.39
CA ALA A 116 10.13 14.57 -20.97
C ALA A 116 10.02 15.20 -19.57
N VAL A 117 10.89 14.80 -18.63
CA VAL A 117 10.93 15.37 -17.28
C VAL A 117 11.25 16.86 -17.31
N THR A 118 12.21 17.29 -18.14
CA THR A 118 12.55 18.71 -18.28
C THR A 118 11.44 19.50 -18.96
N ALA A 119 10.77 18.95 -19.99
CA ALA A 119 9.63 19.59 -20.63
C ALA A 119 8.47 19.82 -19.65
N ILE A 120 8.14 18.82 -18.83
CA ILE A 120 7.11 18.95 -17.79
C ILE A 120 7.54 20.00 -16.76
N ALA A 121 8.79 19.96 -16.29
CA ALA A 121 9.30 20.92 -15.33
C ALA A 121 9.24 22.37 -15.86
N GLN A 122 9.60 22.59 -17.13
CA GLN A 122 9.51 23.89 -17.78
C GLN A 122 8.06 24.36 -17.92
N TRP A 123 7.15 23.48 -18.34
CA TRP A 123 5.72 23.79 -18.43
C TRP A 123 5.13 24.15 -17.06
N LEU A 124 5.49 23.44 -15.99
CA LEU A 124 5.08 23.80 -14.63
C LEU A 124 5.63 25.17 -14.21
N GLY A 125 6.85 25.51 -14.63
CA GLY A 125 7.48 26.80 -14.32
C GLY A 125 6.79 28.02 -14.92
N THR A 126 5.93 27.85 -15.95
CA THR A 126 5.13 28.97 -16.48
C THR A 126 3.89 29.26 -15.65
N MET A 127 3.52 28.37 -14.72
CA MET A 127 2.35 28.57 -13.87
C MET A 127 2.69 29.44 -12.66
N SER A 128 1.83 30.41 -12.35
CA SER A 128 2.01 31.33 -11.21
C SER A 128 2.13 30.61 -9.86
N PHE A 129 1.54 29.43 -9.70
CA PHE A 129 1.66 28.61 -8.49
C PHE A 129 3.11 28.16 -8.21
N PHE A 130 3.92 27.97 -9.27
CA PHE A 130 5.31 27.56 -9.17
C PHE A 130 6.30 28.72 -9.34
N ALA A 131 5.82 29.96 -9.35
CA ALA A 131 6.66 31.15 -9.43
C ALA A 131 7.74 31.14 -8.32
N GLY A 132 8.97 31.52 -8.70
CA GLY A 132 10.11 31.54 -7.78
C GLY A 132 10.85 30.21 -7.59
N LYS A 133 10.37 29.10 -8.18
CA LYS A 133 11.13 27.85 -8.22
C LYS A 133 12.09 27.83 -9.42
N THR A 134 13.32 27.37 -9.19
CA THR A 134 14.30 27.21 -10.27
C THR A 134 13.96 25.99 -11.13
N ALA A 135 14.45 25.96 -12.38
CA ALA A 135 14.30 24.81 -13.26
C ALA A 135 14.82 23.50 -12.61
N ALA A 136 15.94 23.58 -11.89
CA ALA A 136 16.49 22.43 -11.17
C ALA A 136 15.56 21.94 -10.03
N GLN A 137 14.93 22.86 -9.29
CA GLN A 137 13.95 22.50 -8.26
C GLN A 137 12.70 21.86 -8.86
N LEU A 138 12.24 22.34 -10.03
CA LEU A 138 11.09 21.79 -10.74
C LEU A 138 11.39 20.40 -11.31
N VAL A 139 12.55 20.21 -11.94
CA VAL A 139 13.00 18.89 -12.41
C VAL A 139 13.07 17.92 -11.24
N LYS A 140 13.72 18.31 -10.13
CA LYS A 140 13.80 17.46 -8.95
C LYS A 140 12.43 17.11 -8.38
N MET A 141 11.52 18.08 -8.29
CA MET A 141 10.15 17.84 -7.82
C MET A 141 9.40 16.85 -8.73
N VAL A 142 9.48 17.02 -10.06
CA VAL A 142 8.84 16.11 -11.02
C VAL A 142 9.42 14.70 -10.86
N THR A 143 10.74 14.56 -10.80
CA THR A 143 11.41 13.27 -10.61
C THR A 143 11.05 12.62 -9.28
N ASP A 144 11.02 13.39 -8.18
CA ASP A 144 10.64 12.88 -6.86
C ASP A 144 9.16 12.42 -6.85
N ASN A 145 8.26 13.16 -7.49
CA ASN A 145 6.84 12.77 -7.62
C ASN A 145 6.66 11.49 -8.44
N ILE A 146 7.38 11.36 -9.56
CA ILE A 146 7.40 10.13 -10.37
C ILE A 146 7.94 8.96 -9.54
N SER A 147 8.99 9.20 -8.74
CA SER A 147 9.56 8.20 -7.83
C SER A 147 8.56 7.77 -6.77
N MET A 148 7.81 8.70 -6.19
CA MET A 148 6.75 8.39 -5.21
C MET A 148 5.62 7.57 -5.85
N LEU A 149 5.24 7.89 -7.09
CA LEU A 149 4.24 7.12 -7.83
C LEU A 149 4.73 5.73 -8.21
N ALA A 150 5.96 5.61 -8.71
CA ALA A 150 6.57 4.32 -9.01
C ALA A 150 6.68 3.46 -7.73
N GLY A 151 7.08 4.06 -6.61
CA GLY A 151 7.12 3.42 -5.31
C GLY A 151 5.76 2.90 -4.85
N SER A 152 4.67 3.65 -5.06
CA SER A 152 3.33 3.18 -4.70
C SER A 152 2.88 2.00 -5.57
N VAL A 153 3.20 2.01 -6.88
CA VAL A 153 2.94 0.89 -7.78
C VAL A 153 3.71 -0.35 -7.35
N PHE A 154 5.02 -0.23 -7.10
CA PHE A 154 5.83 -1.34 -6.59
C PHE A 154 5.33 -1.86 -5.25
N PHE A 155 4.95 -0.95 -4.34
CA PHE A 155 4.40 -1.33 -3.05
C PHE A 155 3.14 -2.17 -3.22
N VAL A 156 2.18 -1.74 -4.04
CA VAL A 156 0.94 -2.49 -4.29
C VAL A 156 1.26 -3.89 -4.84
N MET A 157 2.20 -3.99 -5.78
CA MET A 157 2.59 -5.27 -6.40
C MET A 157 3.27 -6.20 -5.41
N PHE A 158 4.32 -5.75 -4.72
CA PHE A 158 5.05 -6.55 -3.74
C PHE A 158 4.17 -6.92 -2.55
N ASN A 159 3.36 -5.98 -2.07
CA ASN A 159 2.46 -6.21 -0.96
C ASN A 159 1.40 -7.27 -1.33
N TYR A 160 0.84 -7.22 -2.55
CA TYR A 160 -0.07 -8.26 -3.03
C TYR A 160 0.60 -9.64 -3.07
N ILE A 161 1.78 -9.74 -3.69
CA ILE A 161 2.53 -11.01 -3.81
C ILE A 161 2.85 -11.57 -2.43
N GLY A 162 3.43 -10.76 -1.56
CA GLY A 162 3.80 -11.18 -0.22
C GLY A 162 2.58 -11.51 0.65
N GLN A 163 1.46 -10.81 0.51
CA GLN A 163 0.22 -11.19 1.18
C GLN A 163 -0.33 -12.52 0.69
N ARG A 164 -0.29 -12.76 -0.63
CA ARG A 164 -0.78 -13.98 -1.25
C ARG A 164 0.03 -15.22 -0.84
N PHE A 165 1.35 -15.11 -0.84
CA PHE A 165 2.24 -16.27 -0.68
C PHE A 165 2.85 -16.42 0.73
N PHE A 166 2.91 -15.34 1.50
CA PHE A 166 3.50 -15.33 2.84
C PHE A 166 2.49 -14.99 3.94
N ALA A 167 1.84 -13.82 3.88
CA ALA A 167 1.00 -13.36 4.99
C ALA A 167 -0.26 -14.22 5.18
N PHE A 168 -0.95 -14.52 4.07
CA PHE A 168 -2.21 -15.26 4.05
C PHE A 168 -2.08 -16.61 3.33
N LYS A 169 -0.90 -17.24 3.43
CA LYS A 169 -0.67 -18.58 2.89
C LYS A 169 -1.76 -19.53 3.38
N THR A 170 -2.59 -20.02 2.46
CA THR A 170 -3.54 -21.08 2.76
C THR A 170 -2.74 -22.35 2.95
N LYS A 171 -2.94 -23.05 4.08
CA LYS A 171 -2.56 -24.46 4.13
C LYS A 171 -3.49 -25.17 3.17
N GLU A 172 -2.98 -25.57 2.01
CA GLU A 172 -3.60 -26.68 1.30
C GLU A 172 -3.64 -27.84 2.30
N ASP A 173 -4.79 -28.50 2.41
CA ASP A 173 -5.01 -29.65 3.29
C ASP A 173 -4.16 -30.85 2.80
N GLY A 174 -2.84 -30.72 2.88
CA GLY A 174 -1.84 -31.70 2.48
C GLY A 174 -1.27 -32.38 3.71
N GLY A 175 -1.92 -33.47 4.13
CA GLY A 175 -1.43 -34.36 5.17
C GLY A 175 -2.52 -35.00 6.02
N ARG A 176 -3.61 -35.49 5.42
CA ARG A 176 -4.41 -36.52 6.08
C ARG A 176 -3.52 -37.78 6.11
N ASN A 177 -2.82 -37.99 7.24
CA ASN A 177 -1.99 -39.17 7.45
C ASN A 177 -2.92 -40.41 7.38
N PRO A 178 -2.74 -41.36 6.44
CA PRO A 178 -3.62 -42.53 6.31
C PRO A 178 -3.72 -43.35 7.61
N GLU A 179 -2.70 -43.29 8.47
CA GLU A 179 -2.61 -44.03 9.73
C GLU A 179 -3.63 -43.61 10.81
N GLN A 180 -4.30 -42.46 10.66
CA GLN A 180 -5.34 -42.03 11.62
C GLN A 180 -6.74 -42.54 11.29
N GLN A 181 -6.97 -43.09 10.10
CA GLN A 181 -8.28 -43.68 9.74
C GLN A 181 -8.45 -45.12 10.27
N GLU A 182 -7.37 -45.84 10.54
CA GLU A 182 -7.46 -47.24 10.99
C GLU A 182 -7.76 -47.40 12.48
N LYS A 183 -7.55 -46.35 13.29
CA LYS A 183 -7.77 -46.37 14.75
C LYS A 183 -9.16 -45.91 15.19
N GLN A 184 -10.01 -45.43 14.28
CA GLN A 184 -11.40 -45.03 14.58
C GLN A 184 -12.44 -45.99 14.00
N GLY A 185 -12.01 -47.07 13.34
CA GLY A 185 -12.87 -48.10 12.75
C GLY A 185 -12.83 -49.45 13.47
N ARG A 186 -12.32 -49.53 14.70
CA ARG A 186 -12.40 -50.72 15.55
C ARG A 186 -12.99 -50.37 16.91
#